data_AF-A0A7S1JAF6-F1
#
_entry.id   AF-A0A7S1JAF6-F1
#
_cell.length_a   1.000
_cell.length_b   1.000
_cell.length_c   1.000
_cell.angle_alpha   90.00
_cell.angle_beta   90.00
_cell.angle_gamma   90.00
#
_symmetry.space_group_name_H-M   'P 1'
#
loop_
_entity.id
_entity.type
_entity.pdbx_description
1 polymer ?
#
loop_
_entity_poly.entity_id
_entity_poly.type
_entity_poly.pdbx_seq_one_letter_code
_entity_poly.pdbx_strand_id
1 'polypeptide(L)'
;RIKAKLPKTAGLWPILTLQAASGLPCRYPDENGQCTWPSSGEIEIIQTCNNGPQYPYVTRAAHMGKHSHAGKDDNLIMTSSPEWVPSFWWSEPHTFELKRNESGVFWFVDGELKQAIRAEALQAFLAKSDNRPSSYGKTLLAPFDGANQLNLILSLAVGGTLPCAHCGDCCVGNRSSPINATSVNKEGSVELHIFSIEFEDPGPE
;
A
#
# COMPACT_ATOMS: atom_id res chain seq x y z
N ARG A 1 -7.97 4.95 -11.62
CA ARG A 1 -7.52 3.79 -12.43
C ARG A 1 -6.14 4.10 -13.02
N ILE A 2 -5.24 3.13 -13.02
CA ILE A 2 -3.87 3.27 -13.53
C ILE A 2 -3.57 2.06 -14.42
N LYS A 3 -3.19 2.29 -15.68
CA LYS A 3 -2.67 1.22 -16.54
C LYS A 3 -1.15 1.25 -16.50
N ALA A 4 -0.53 0.17 -16.02
CA ALA A 4 0.91 0.12 -15.82
C ALA A 4 1.51 -1.27 -16.07
N LYS A 5 2.79 -1.32 -16.45
CA LYS A 5 3.62 -2.54 -16.45
C LYS A 5 4.67 -2.39 -15.36
N LEU A 6 4.68 -3.32 -14.40
CA LEU A 6 5.56 -3.30 -13.24
C LEU A 6 6.81 -4.15 -13.50
N PRO A 7 8.01 -3.73 -13.09
CA PRO A 7 9.20 -4.55 -13.24
C PRO A 7 9.24 -5.69 -12.20
N LYS A 8 9.83 -6.83 -12.58
CA LYS A 8 9.93 -8.07 -11.78
C LYS A 8 11.31 -8.28 -11.14
N THR A 9 12.29 -7.45 -11.49
CA THR A 9 13.69 -7.68 -11.12
C THR A 9 13.90 -7.76 -9.61
N ALA A 10 14.73 -8.72 -9.19
CA ALA A 10 15.05 -8.98 -7.80
C ALA A 10 15.54 -7.71 -7.07
N GLY A 11 15.01 -7.47 -5.87
CA GLY A 11 15.34 -6.30 -5.07
C GLY A 11 14.62 -5.00 -5.46
N LEU A 12 13.89 -4.97 -6.57
CA LEU A 12 13.01 -3.85 -6.87
C LEU A 12 11.72 -3.93 -6.06
N TRP A 13 11.24 -2.77 -5.63
CA TRP A 13 9.96 -2.60 -4.93
C TRP A 13 9.13 -1.49 -5.58
N PRO A 14 8.51 -1.78 -6.75
CA PRO A 14 7.46 -0.97 -7.32
C PRO A 14 6.27 -0.82 -6.37
N ILE A 15 5.79 0.41 -6.21
CA ILE A 15 4.58 0.74 -5.45
C ILE A 15 3.80 1.83 -6.16
N LEU A 16 2.50 1.59 -6.33
CA LEU A 16 1.49 2.61 -6.64
C LEU A 16 0.65 2.81 -5.37
N THR A 17 0.75 3.97 -4.74
CA THR A 17 0.09 4.22 -3.44
C THR A 17 -0.61 5.57 -3.42
N LEU A 18 -1.66 5.66 -2.62
CA LEU A 18 -2.32 6.90 -2.25
C LEU A 18 -1.96 7.24 -0.82
N GLN A 19 -1.47 8.45 -0.59
CA GLN A 19 -1.14 8.93 0.74
C GLN A 19 -1.80 10.29 0.98
N ALA A 20 -2.32 10.52 2.18
CA ALA A 20 -2.96 11.78 2.50
C ALA A 20 -2.01 12.99 2.33
N ALA A 21 -2.57 14.10 1.85
CA ALA A 21 -1.88 15.38 1.85
C ALA A 21 -1.51 15.79 3.28
N SER A 22 -0.36 16.43 3.45
CA SER A 22 0.06 16.97 4.74
C SER A 22 -0.93 18.04 5.24
N GLY A 23 -1.03 18.19 6.55
CA GLY A 23 -1.88 19.23 7.17
C GLY A 23 -3.38 18.92 7.19
N LEU A 24 -3.80 17.73 6.77
CA LEU A 24 -5.17 17.29 6.96
C LEU A 24 -5.42 16.96 8.45
N PRO A 25 -6.58 17.33 9.00
CA PRO A 25 -6.98 16.87 10.32
C PRO A 25 -7.13 15.36 10.29
N CYS A 26 -6.57 14.70 11.28
CA CYS A 26 -6.74 13.28 11.50
C CYS A 26 -6.99 13.07 12.98
N ARG A 27 -7.43 11.87 13.29
CA ARG A 27 -7.81 11.53 14.64
C ARG A 27 -6.64 11.42 15.61
N TYR A 28 -5.45 11.18 15.10
CA TYR A 28 -4.23 10.98 15.88
C TYR A 28 -3.15 11.95 15.44
N PRO A 29 -3.30 13.24 15.76
CA PRO A 29 -2.21 14.17 15.58
C PRO A 29 -1.05 13.79 16.50
N ASP A 30 0.17 14.11 16.07
CA ASP A 30 1.35 14.10 16.91
C ASP A 30 1.31 15.25 17.95
N GLU A 31 2.39 15.40 18.72
CA GLU A 31 2.52 16.46 19.73
C GLU A 31 2.41 17.89 19.16
N ASN A 32 2.63 18.06 17.86
CA ASN A 32 2.52 19.33 17.15
C ASN A 32 1.15 19.53 16.48
N GLY A 33 0.19 18.63 16.71
CA GLY A 33 -1.12 18.70 16.05
C GLY A 33 -1.11 18.15 14.61
N GLN A 34 0.00 17.56 14.15
CA GLN A 34 0.17 17.13 12.76
C GLN A 34 -0.14 15.65 12.55
N CYS A 35 -0.69 15.35 11.38
CA CYS A 35 -1.03 13.98 11.01
C CYS A 35 0.14 13.28 10.35
N THR A 36 0.68 12.30 11.05
CA THR A 36 1.80 11.48 10.59
C THR A 36 1.34 10.08 10.20
N TRP A 37 2.14 9.40 9.39
CA TRP A 37 1.86 8.02 9.02
C TRP A 37 1.90 7.10 10.25
N PRO A 38 1.02 6.09 10.36
CA PRO A 38 -0.06 5.73 9.41
C PRO A 38 -1.40 6.42 9.74
N SER A 39 -1.44 7.31 10.73
CA SER A 39 -2.66 8.03 11.13
C SER A 39 -3.27 8.88 10.02
N SER A 40 -2.43 9.40 9.14
CA SER A 40 -2.84 10.13 7.94
C SER A 40 -3.50 9.22 6.90
N GLY A 41 -3.29 7.90 6.99
CA GLY A 41 -3.82 6.91 6.06
C GLY A 41 -2.95 6.74 4.82
N GLU A 42 -2.79 5.48 4.41
CA GLU A 42 -2.13 5.09 3.18
C GLU A 42 -2.91 3.95 2.53
N ILE A 43 -3.08 4.00 1.21
CA ILE A 43 -3.68 2.94 0.40
C ILE A 43 -2.69 2.53 -0.68
N GLU A 44 -2.07 1.37 -0.51
CA GLU A 44 -1.28 0.75 -1.57
C GLU A 44 -2.25 0.13 -2.59
N ILE A 45 -2.37 0.77 -3.77
CA ILE A 45 -3.17 0.25 -4.90
C ILE A 45 -2.56 -1.05 -5.39
N ILE A 46 -1.24 -1.10 -5.47
CA ILE A 46 -0.47 -2.31 -5.70
C ILE A 46 0.96 -2.04 -5.20
N GLN A 47 1.55 -3.03 -4.56
CA GLN A 47 2.99 -3.10 -4.36
C GLN A 47 3.48 -4.48 -4.74
N THR A 48 4.74 -4.56 -5.16
CA THR A 48 5.34 -5.83 -5.58
C THR A 48 6.54 -6.15 -4.73
N CYS A 49 6.67 -7.41 -4.34
CA CYS A 49 7.84 -7.87 -3.63
C CYS A 49 8.62 -8.81 -4.54
N ASN A 50 9.72 -8.30 -5.09
CA ASN A 50 10.55 -9.06 -6.03
C ASN A 50 11.70 -9.74 -5.29
N ASN A 51 11.39 -10.84 -4.59
CA ASN A 51 12.33 -11.55 -3.72
C ASN A 51 13.30 -12.50 -4.45
N GLY A 52 13.61 -12.23 -5.72
CA GLY A 52 14.38 -13.13 -6.57
C GLY A 52 13.58 -13.62 -7.79
N PRO A 53 14.22 -14.34 -8.72
CA PRO A 53 13.62 -14.71 -10.01
C PRO A 53 12.40 -15.65 -9.90
N GLN A 54 12.35 -16.44 -8.83
CA GLN A 54 11.41 -17.55 -8.69
C GLN A 54 10.08 -17.17 -8.04
N TYR A 55 10.04 -16.11 -7.24
CA TYR A 55 8.90 -15.82 -6.36
C TYR A 55 8.63 -14.31 -6.22
N PRO A 56 8.31 -13.60 -7.29
CA PRO A 56 7.70 -12.28 -7.14
C PRO A 56 6.22 -12.43 -6.79
N TYR A 57 5.71 -11.54 -5.97
CA TYR A 57 4.28 -11.48 -5.67
C TYR A 57 3.80 -10.03 -5.63
N VAL A 58 2.50 -9.87 -5.72
CA VAL A 58 1.84 -8.59 -5.54
C VAL A 58 0.99 -8.57 -4.28
N THR A 59 0.98 -7.44 -3.58
CA THR A 59 0.13 -7.19 -2.42
C THR A 59 -0.57 -5.85 -2.56
N ARG A 60 -1.64 -5.72 -1.79
CA ARG A 60 -2.44 -4.51 -1.61
C ARG A 60 -2.62 -4.31 -0.12
N ALA A 61 -2.61 -3.06 0.33
CA ALA A 61 -2.81 -2.78 1.75
C ALA A 61 -3.48 -1.44 1.97
N ALA A 62 -4.12 -1.33 3.14
CA ALA A 62 -4.41 -0.05 3.75
C ALA A 62 -3.68 0.02 5.09
N HIS A 63 -2.95 1.11 5.32
CA HIS A 63 -2.31 1.41 6.59
C HIS A 63 -3.08 2.54 7.28
N MET A 64 -3.44 2.34 8.54
CA MET A 64 -4.18 3.29 9.35
C MET A 64 -3.86 3.12 10.83
N GLY A 65 -4.49 3.93 11.68
CA GLY A 65 -4.35 3.82 13.13
C GLY A 65 -3.31 4.78 13.68
N LYS A 66 -2.52 4.38 14.68
CA LYS A 66 -1.53 5.24 15.33
C LYS A 66 -0.17 4.54 15.39
N HIS A 67 0.87 5.25 14.95
CA HIS A 67 2.23 4.79 15.14
C HIS A 67 2.62 4.88 16.62
N SER A 68 2.78 3.75 17.31
CA SER A 68 3.37 3.76 18.64
C SER A 68 4.89 3.60 18.56
N HIS A 69 5.62 4.57 19.12
CA HIS A 69 7.08 4.54 19.24
C HIS A 69 7.60 3.39 20.15
N ALA A 70 6.69 2.65 20.80
CA ALA A 70 6.99 1.59 21.77
C ALA A 70 6.44 0.21 21.39
N GLY A 71 6.03 0.00 20.12
CA GLY A 71 5.70 -1.33 19.60
C GLY A 71 4.43 -1.97 20.19
N LYS A 72 3.44 -1.16 20.62
CA LYS A 72 2.12 -1.65 21.02
C LYS A 72 1.05 -1.21 20.01
N ASP A 73 0.61 -2.17 19.21
CA ASP A 73 -0.75 -2.48 18.72
C ASP A 73 -1.72 -1.43 18.16
N ASP A 74 -1.30 -0.22 17.79
CA ASP A 74 -2.25 0.73 17.17
C ASP A 74 -2.08 0.94 15.66
N ASN A 75 -1.05 0.34 15.03
CA ASN A 75 -0.94 0.31 13.56
C ASN A 75 -1.84 -0.79 13.02
N LEU A 76 -2.83 -0.39 12.22
CA LEU A 76 -3.70 -1.32 11.52
C LEU A 76 -3.26 -1.41 10.08
N ILE A 77 -2.66 -2.54 9.76
CA ILE A 77 -2.27 -2.89 8.40
C ILE A 77 -3.22 -3.98 7.92
N MET A 78 -4.06 -3.63 6.95
CA MET A 78 -4.95 -4.59 6.30
C MET A 78 -4.38 -4.96 4.94
N THR A 79 -3.42 -5.87 4.93
CA THR A 79 -2.79 -6.39 3.70
C THR A 79 -3.58 -7.58 3.13
N SER A 80 -3.71 -7.66 1.81
CA SER A 80 -4.11 -8.91 1.16
C SER A 80 -3.09 -10.01 1.43
N SER A 81 -3.52 -11.27 1.35
CA SER A 81 -2.58 -12.35 1.13
C SER A 81 -1.72 -12.07 -0.11
N PRO A 82 -0.42 -12.47 -0.11
CA PRO A 82 0.40 -12.40 -1.31
C PRO A 82 -0.26 -13.11 -2.49
N GLU A 83 -0.42 -12.42 -3.62
CA GLU A 83 -0.88 -13.03 -4.88
C GLU A 83 0.33 -13.37 -5.73
N TRP A 84 0.57 -14.69 -5.89
CA TRP A 84 1.59 -15.23 -6.77
C TRP A 84 1.07 -15.20 -8.21
N VAL A 85 1.59 -14.27 -9.01
CA VAL A 85 1.17 -14.11 -10.40
C VAL A 85 2.15 -14.84 -11.35
N PRO A 86 1.64 -15.42 -12.45
CA PRO A 86 2.47 -16.16 -13.41
C PRO A 86 3.49 -15.25 -14.11
N SER A 87 4.55 -15.84 -14.68
CA SER A 87 5.66 -15.08 -15.30
C SER A 87 5.20 -14.12 -16.41
N PHE A 88 4.21 -14.52 -17.22
CA PHE A 88 3.68 -13.69 -18.31
C PHE A 88 2.94 -12.43 -17.83
N TRP A 89 2.47 -12.40 -16.57
CA TRP A 89 1.83 -11.23 -16.00
C TRP A 89 2.79 -10.02 -15.99
N TRP A 90 4.07 -10.29 -15.74
CA TRP A 90 5.08 -9.22 -15.65
C TRP A 90 5.50 -8.62 -16.99
N SER A 91 5.15 -9.27 -18.12
CA SER A 91 5.47 -8.76 -19.46
C SER A 91 4.39 -7.85 -20.04
N GLU A 92 3.19 -7.84 -19.46
CA GLU A 92 2.02 -7.13 -19.99
C GLU A 92 1.62 -5.93 -19.13
N PRO A 93 1.00 -4.90 -19.72
CA PRO A 93 0.38 -3.83 -18.94
C PRO A 93 -0.93 -4.30 -18.33
N HIS A 94 -1.10 -4.04 -17.04
CA HIS A 94 -2.31 -4.34 -16.27
C HIS A 94 -3.03 -3.07 -15.84
N THR A 95 -4.34 -3.19 -15.65
CA THR A 95 -5.19 -2.09 -15.16
C THR A 95 -5.41 -2.27 -13.67
N PHE A 96 -4.83 -1.37 -12.88
CA PHE A 96 -5.03 -1.28 -11.43
C PHE A 96 -6.11 -0.24 -11.14
N GLU A 97 -7.20 -0.65 -10.52
CA GLU A 97 -8.30 0.23 -10.18
C GLU A 97 -8.57 0.18 -8.68
N LEU A 98 -8.72 1.37 -8.10
CA LEU A 98 -9.12 1.55 -6.72
C LEU A 98 -10.44 2.32 -6.73
N LYS A 99 -11.46 1.75 -6.10
CA LYS A 99 -12.71 2.44 -5.80
C LYS A 99 -12.77 2.68 -4.29
N ARG A 100 -13.09 3.92 -3.91
CA ARG A 100 -13.19 4.36 -2.52
C ARG A 100 -14.48 5.16 -2.36
N ASN A 101 -15.32 4.76 -1.43
CA ASN A 101 -16.55 5.46 -1.05
C ASN A 101 -16.87 5.16 0.43
N GLU A 102 -18.03 5.61 0.90
CA GLU A 102 -18.47 5.39 2.29
C GLU A 102 -18.65 3.91 2.64
N SER A 103 -18.90 3.04 1.64
CA SER A 103 -19.03 1.60 1.84
C SER A 103 -17.69 0.89 2.03
N GLY A 104 -16.58 1.49 1.60
CA GLY A 104 -15.24 0.93 1.78
C GLY A 104 -14.25 1.25 0.67
N VAL A 105 -13.18 0.46 0.62
CA VAL A 105 -12.14 0.50 -0.42
C VAL A 105 -12.08 -0.85 -1.12
N PHE A 106 -12.03 -0.80 -2.45
CA PHE A 106 -12.12 -1.95 -3.33
C PHE A 106 -11.02 -1.88 -4.38
N TRP A 107 -10.25 -2.95 -4.49
CA TRP A 107 -9.14 -3.08 -5.44
C TRP A 107 -9.51 -4.02 -6.55
N PHE A 108 -9.24 -3.59 -7.77
CA PHE A 108 -9.45 -4.38 -8.97
C PHE A 108 -8.15 -4.46 -9.78
N VAL A 109 -7.93 -5.62 -10.41
CA VAL A 109 -6.89 -5.82 -11.41
C VAL A 109 -7.57 -6.37 -12.66
N ASP A 110 -7.43 -5.66 -13.77
CA ASP A 110 -8.06 -6.00 -15.06
C ASP A 110 -9.58 -6.20 -14.95
N GLY A 111 -10.23 -5.41 -14.10
CA GLY A 111 -11.67 -5.46 -13.85
C GLY A 111 -12.13 -6.52 -12.85
N GLU A 112 -11.26 -7.42 -12.39
CA GLU A 112 -11.57 -8.41 -11.37
C GLU A 112 -11.37 -7.83 -9.97
N LEU A 113 -12.35 -8.00 -9.07
CA LEU A 113 -12.22 -7.60 -7.67
C LEU A 113 -11.23 -8.53 -6.95
N LYS A 114 -10.15 -7.96 -6.40
CA LYS A 114 -9.07 -8.72 -5.75
C LYS A 114 -9.04 -8.56 -4.23
N GLN A 115 -9.44 -7.39 -3.73
CA GLN A 115 -9.56 -7.13 -2.30
C GLN A 115 -10.69 -6.13 -2.05
N ALA A 116 -11.39 -6.30 -0.93
CA ALA A 116 -12.34 -5.33 -0.41
C ALA A 116 -12.14 -5.15 1.08
N ILE A 117 -12.02 -3.91 1.52
CA ILE A 117 -12.14 -3.53 2.93
C ILE A 117 -13.45 -2.77 3.05
N ARG A 118 -14.45 -3.40 3.65
CA ARG A 118 -15.77 -2.81 3.88
C ARG A 118 -15.77 -1.99 5.16
N ALA A 119 -16.45 -0.85 5.15
CA ALA A 119 -16.55 0.03 6.30
C ALA A 119 -17.13 -0.68 7.53
N GLU A 120 -18.14 -1.56 7.38
CA GLU A 120 -18.72 -2.27 8.53
C GLU A 120 -17.74 -3.26 9.17
N ALA A 121 -16.96 -3.98 8.36
CA ALA A 121 -15.96 -4.92 8.84
C ALA A 121 -14.85 -4.19 9.61
N LEU A 122 -14.45 -3.01 9.13
CA LEU A 122 -13.50 -2.15 9.83
C LEU A 122 -14.07 -1.64 11.15
N GLN A 123 -15.31 -1.14 11.16
CA GLN A 123 -15.97 -0.67 12.39
C GLN A 123 -16.10 -1.80 13.42
N ALA A 124 -16.43 -3.02 12.97
CA ALA A 124 -16.49 -4.20 13.83
C ALA A 124 -15.11 -4.61 14.38
N PHE A 125 -14.04 -4.51 13.56
CA PHE A 125 -12.68 -4.75 13.99
C PHE A 125 -12.24 -3.73 15.07
N LEU A 126 -12.47 -2.44 14.81
CA LEU A 126 -12.20 -1.34 15.76
C LEU A 126 -13.00 -1.46 17.06
N ALA A 127 -14.18 -2.10 17.02
CA ALA A 127 -15.01 -2.34 18.20
C ALA A 127 -14.54 -3.54 19.03
N LYS A 128 -13.80 -4.49 18.44
CA LYS A 128 -13.33 -5.73 19.10
C LYS A 128 -11.96 -5.59 19.74
N SER A 129 -11.11 -4.69 19.24
CA SER A 129 -9.87 -4.33 19.94
C SER A 129 -10.23 -3.55 21.20
N ASP A 130 -9.86 -4.07 22.39
CA ASP A 130 -9.97 -3.36 23.68
C ASP A 130 -9.20 -2.01 23.73
N ASN A 131 -8.52 -1.63 22.63
CA ASN A 131 -7.90 -0.33 22.39
C ASN A 131 -8.89 0.73 21.86
N ARG A 132 -10.04 0.88 22.52
CA ARG A 132 -11.01 1.93 22.17
C ARG A 132 -11.00 3.04 23.24
N PRO A 133 -10.12 4.07 23.16
CA PRO A 133 -10.45 5.37 23.70
C PRO A 133 -11.89 5.77 23.35
N SER A 134 -12.67 6.16 24.34
CA SER A 134 -14.07 6.60 24.18
C SER A 134 -14.26 7.74 23.17
N SER A 135 -13.17 8.39 22.74
CA SER A 135 -13.10 9.37 21.66
C SER A 135 -13.32 8.80 20.25
N TYR A 136 -13.38 7.46 20.07
CA TYR A 136 -13.96 6.59 19.01
C TYR A 136 -15.09 7.10 18.08
N GLY A 137 -16.10 7.82 18.60
CA GLY A 137 -17.24 8.34 17.81
C GLY A 137 -17.84 7.37 16.76
N LYS A 138 -18.51 7.92 15.74
CA LYS A 138 -18.99 7.20 14.54
C LYS A 138 -18.17 7.51 13.27
N THR A 139 -17.09 8.28 13.41
CA THR A 139 -16.32 8.84 12.29
C THR A 139 -15.50 7.75 11.58
N LEU A 140 -15.57 7.74 10.24
CA LEU A 140 -14.69 6.91 9.40
C LEU A 140 -13.24 7.30 9.64
N LEU A 141 -12.35 6.32 9.85
CA LEU A 141 -10.91 6.59 9.97
C LEU A 141 -10.31 6.80 8.58
N ALA A 142 -9.21 7.56 8.49
CA ALA A 142 -8.36 7.50 7.30
C ALA A 142 -7.91 6.04 7.06
N PRO A 143 -7.77 5.62 5.79
CA PRO A 143 -7.96 6.40 4.57
C PRO A 143 -9.39 6.37 4.03
N PHE A 144 -10.42 6.10 4.84
CA PHE A 144 -11.83 6.00 4.39
C PHE A 144 -12.63 7.30 4.56
N ASP A 145 -12.10 8.28 5.29
CA ASP A 145 -12.72 9.60 5.42
C ASP A 145 -12.65 10.37 4.10
N GLY A 146 -13.75 10.39 3.34
CA GLY A 146 -13.86 11.02 2.02
C GLY A 146 -13.43 12.49 1.97
N ALA A 147 -13.38 13.19 3.11
CA ALA A 147 -12.86 14.55 3.20
C ALA A 147 -11.33 14.63 3.00
N ASN A 148 -10.60 13.52 3.19
CA ASN A 148 -9.15 13.47 3.01
C ASN A 148 -8.78 13.35 1.53
N GLN A 149 -8.16 14.41 1.02
CA GLN A 149 -7.47 14.39 -0.26
C GLN A 149 -6.23 13.48 -0.17
N LEU A 150 -6.13 12.52 -1.08
CA LEU A 150 -4.98 11.65 -1.19
C LEU A 150 -4.18 12.00 -2.44
N ASN A 151 -2.86 12.12 -2.27
CA ASN A 151 -1.91 12.23 -3.36
C ASN A 151 -1.60 10.85 -3.92
N LEU A 152 -1.54 10.74 -5.25
CA LEU A 152 -1.00 9.56 -5.91
C LEU A 152 0.53 9.62 -5.91
N ILE A 153 1.16 8.57 -5.39
CA ILE A 153 2.60 8.36 -5.39
C ILE A 153 2.90 7.14 -6.26
N LEU A 154 3.80 7.34 -7.22
CA LEU A 154 4.30 6.31 -8.12
C LEU A 154 5.79 6.18 -7.83
N SER A 155 6.22 5.01 -7.36
CA SER A 155 7.60 4.83 -6.93
C SER A 155 8.17 3.50 -7.40
N LEU A 156 9.48 3.52 -7.65
CA LEU A 156 10.29 2.33 -7.86
C LEU A 156 11.44 2.40 -6.84
N ALA A 157 11.22 1.78 -5.68
CA ALA A 157 12.28 1.65 -4.69
C ALA A 157 13.23 0.49 -5.03
N VAL A 158 14.46 0.57 -4.53
CA VAL A 158 15.47 -0.49 -4.66
C VAL A 158 15.89 -0.90 -3.25
N GLY A 159 15.55 -2.12 -2.87
CA GLY A 159 15.82 -2.67 -1.54
C GLY A 159 14.81 -2.24 -0.49
N GLY A 160 15.25 -2.27 0.77
CA GLY A 160 14.38 -2.06 1.92
C GLY A 160 13.89 -3.36 2.54
N THR A 161 13.27 -3.26 3.70
CA THR A 161 12.94 -4.42 4.54
C THR A 161 12.08 -5.45 3.80
N LEU A 162 11.13 -5.02 2.97
CA LEU A 162 10.19 -5.95 2.32
C LEU A 162 10.85 -6.83 1.25
N PRO A 163 11.52 -6.28 0.20
CA PRO A 163 12.23 -7.11 -0.77
C PRO A 163 13.46 -7.81 -0.18
N CYS A 164 14.02 -7.30 0.92
CA CYS A 164 15.19 -7.91 1.55
C CYS A 164 14.84 -9.03 2.54
N ALA A 165 13.72 -8.94 3.28
CA ALA A 165 13.36 -9.91 4.34
C ALA A 165 13.11 -11.34 3.82
N HIS A 166 12.94 -11.49 2.51
CA HIS A 166 12.65 -12.77 1.86
C HIS A 166 13.67 -13.14 0.77
N CYS A 167 14.67 -12.29 0.52
CA CYS A 167 15.84 -12.61 -0.30
C CYS A 167 16.98 -13.12 0.59
N GLY A 168 17.36 -14.38 0.44
CA GLY A 168 18.53 -14.94 1.14
C GLY A 168 19.83 -14.13 0.95
N ASP A 169 19.95 -13.38 -0.15
CA ASP A 169 21.13 -12.57 -0.50
C ASP A 169 21.08 -11.11 0.01
N CYS A 170 19.93 -10.64 0.49
CA CYS A 170 19.77 -9.26 0.99
C CYS A 170 19.84 -9.17 2.53
N CYS A 171 19.87 -10.32 3.21
CA CYS A 171 19.81 -10.44 4.67
C CYS A 171 21.16 -10.31 5.40
N VAL A 172 22.27 -10.05 4.69
CA VAL A 172 23.60 -10.02 5.34
C VAL A 172 23.92 -8.69 6.04
N GLY A 173 22.97 -7.73 6.10
CA GLY A 173 23.11 -6.62 7.03
C GLY A 173 21.85 -5.77 7.23
N ASN A 174 21.73 -5.25 8.45
CA ASN A 174 20.63 -4.43 8.96
C ASN A 174 20.16 -3.37 7.96
N ARG A 175 18.83 -3.27 7.73
CA ARG A 175 17.95 -2.18 7.15
C ARG A 175 18.51 -1.17 6.12
N SER A 176 19.77 -1.27 5.73
CA SER A 176 20.64 -0.25 5.17
C SER A 176 21.84 -0.86 4.42
N SER A 177 21.99 -2.19 4.42
CA SER A 177 22.96 -2.84 3.55
C SER A 177 22.48 -2.76 2.10
N PRO A 178 23.28 -2.16 1.19
CA PRO A 178 22.90 -2.06 -0.21
C PRO A 178 22.69 -3.46 -0.79
N ILE A 179 21.64 -3.65 -1.59
CA ILE A 179 21.53 -4.83 -2.43
C ILE A 179 22.79 -4.90 -3.28
N ASN A 180 23.42 -6.07 -3.33
CA ASN A 180 24.56 -6.27 -4.20
C ASN A 180 24.15 -5.92 -5.65
N ALA A 181 24.76 -4.89 -6.25
CA ALA A 181 24.38 -4.32 -7.55
C ALA A 181 24.34 -5.35 -8.71
N THR A 182 24.91 -6.53 -8.48
CA THR A 182 24.96 -7.65 -9.43
C THR A 182 23.66 -8.46 -9.53
N SER A 183 22.71 -8.36 -8.59
CA SER A 183 21.42 -9.09 -8.64
C SER A 183 20.29 -8.32 -9.34
N VAL A 184 20.34 -6.98 -9.36
CA VAL A 184 19.34 -6.13 -10.05
C VAL A 184 19.56 -6.13 -11.57
N ASN A 185 20.77 -6.45 -12.05
CA ASN A 185 21.14 -6.21 -13.46
C ASN A 185 21.15 -7.46 -14.36
N LYS A 186 20.74 -8.65 -13.87
CA LYS A 186 20.98 -9.89 -14.62
C LYS A 186 19.83 -10.43 -15.48
N GLU A 187 18.55 -10.15 -15.19
CA GLU A 187 17.46 -10.93 -15.83
C GLU A 187 16.14 -10.18 -16.14
N GLY A 188 16.05 -8.84 -16.07
CA GLY A 188 14.76 -8.19 -16.37
C GLY A 188 14.80 -6.68 -16.61
N SER A 189 13.75 -6.16 -17.24
CA SER A 189 13.51 -4.71 -17.34
C SER A 189 13.32 -4.13 -15.94
N VAL A 190 14.02 -3.02 -15.68
CA VAL A 190 13.93 -2.22 -14.44
C VAL A 190 12.93 -1.07 -14.59
N GLU A 191 12.15 -1.06 -15.67
CA GLU A 191 11.31 0.07 -16.04
C GLU A 191 9.90 -0.10 -15.48
N LEU A 192 9.44 0.90 -14.72
CA LEU A 192 8.04 1.10 -14.43
C LEU A 192 7.42 1.92 -15.55
N HIS A 193 6.52 1.33 -16.34
CA HIS A 193 5.80 2.04 -17.39
C HIS A 193 4.39 2.39 -16.93
N ILE A 194 4.04 3.66 -16.97
CA ILE A 194 2.69 4.17 -16.76
C ILE A 194 2.11 4.56 -18.11
N PHE A 195 1.05 3.88 -18.54
CA PHE A 195 0.41 4.10 -19.84
C PHE A 195 -0.74 5.10 -19.73
N SER A 196 -1.52 5.03 -18.65
CA SER A 196 -2.58 6.00 -18.36
C SER A 196 -2.87 6.10 -16.87
N ILE A 197 -3.34 7.28 -16.47
CA ILE A 197 -3.91 7.55 -15.15
C ILE A 197 -5.24 8.24 -15.39
N GLU A 198 -6.31 7.65 -14.86
CA GLU A 198 -7.67 8.15 -14.97
C GLU A 198 -8.23 8.35 -13.57
N PHE A 199 -8.75 9.55 -13.30
CA PHE A 199 -9.52 9.86 -12.11
C PHE A 199 -10.97 9.99 -12.52
N GLU A 200 -11.84 9.22 -11.89
CA GLU A 200 -13.27 9.38 -12.02
C GLU A 200 -13.72 10.17 -10.80
N ASP A 201 -14.14 11.41 -11.03
CA ASP A 201 -14.88 12.17 -10.02
C ASP A 201 -16.30 11.59 -10.00
N PRO A 202 -16.76 10.97 -8.90
CA PRO A 202 -18.11 10.42 -8.84
C PRO A 202 -19.20 11.50 -8.99
N GLY A 203 -18.82 12.78 -8.99
CA GLY A 203 -19.77 13.89 -8.99
C GLY A 203 -20.43 14.04 -7.62
N PRO A 204 -21.19 15.13 -7.41
CA PRO A 204 -21.96 15.28 -6.18
C PRO A 204 -23.12 14.27 -6.18
N GLU A 205 -23.14 13.36 -5.18
CA GLU A 205 -24.34 12.61 -4.79
C GLU A 205 -25.39 13.52 -4.14
#